data_AF-A0AA40BM99-F1
#
_entry.id   AF-A0AA40BM99-F1
#
_cell.length_a   1.000
_cell.length_b   1.000
_cell.length_c   1.000
_cell.angle_alpha   90.00
_cell.angle_beta   90.00
_cell.angle_gamma   90.00
#
_symmetry.space_group_name_H-M   'P 1'
#
loop_
_entity.id
_entity.type
_entity.pdbx_description
1 polymer ?
#
loop_
_entity_poly.entity_id
_entity_poly.type
_entity_poly.pdbx_seq_one_letter_code
_entity_poly.pdbx_strand_id
1 'polypeptide(L)' 'ISVSYLATLFTSIIVYRLFFHPLRHIPGPFIAKITKLYGPWTARNGQMHLEQTKLIKKYGNFVRVAPNEV' A
#
# COMPACT_ATOMS: atom_id res chain seq x y z
N ILE A 1 -3.60 -7.34 -28.25
CA ILE A 1 -3.40 -5.86 -28.18
C ILE A 1 -3.98 -5.27 -26.89
N SER A 2 -5.25 -5.53 -26.54
CA SER A 2 -5.86 -4.90 -25.36
C SER A 2 -5.25 -5.33 -24.02
N VAL A 3 -4.96 -6.64 -23.83
CA VAL A 3 -4.38 -7.15 -22.58
C VAL A 3 -2.94 -6.66 -22.37
N SER A 4 -2.13 -6.67 -23.43
CA SER A 4 -0.75 -6.19 -23.38
C SER A 4 -0.69 -4.69 -23.04
N TYR A 5 -1.59 -3.89 -23.62
CA TYR A 5 -1.69 -2.46 -23.32
C TYR A 5 -2.05 -2.18 -21.86
N LEU A 6 -3.08 -2.87 -21.34
CA LEU A 6 -3.48 -2.75 -19.94
C LEU A 6 -2.35 -3.19 -19.00
N ALA A 7 -1.69 -4.30 -19.28
CA ALA A 7 -0.57 -4.79 -18.49
C ALA A 7 0.53 -3.72 -18.40
N THR A 8 1.01 -3.21 -19.53
CA THR A 8 2.04 -2.16 -19.56
C THR A 8 1.64 -0.91 -18.77
N LEU A 9 0.39 -0.48 -18.87
CA LEU A 9 -0.12 0.67 -18.14
C LEU A 9 -0.12 0.44 -16.63
N PHE A 10 -0.61 -0.71 -16.16
CA PHE A 10 -0.57 -1.06 -14.74
C PHE A 10 0.86 -1.21 -14.22
N THR A 11 1.75 -1.86 -14.98
CA THR A 11 3.16 -2.01 -14.59
C THR A 11 3.84 -0.65 -14.46
N SER A 12 3.64 0.25 -15.41
CA SER A 12 4.17 1.62 -15.37
C SER A 12 3.73 2.37 -14.11
N ILE A 13 2.44 2.29 -13.77
CA ILE A 13 1.88 2.92 -12.56
C ILE A 13 2.50 2.32 -11.27
N ILE A 14 2.64 1.00 -11.19
CA ILE A 14 3.22 0.32 -10.02
C ILE A 14 4.68 0.72 -9.84
N VAL A 15 5.47 0.73 -10.91
CA VAL A 15 6.88 1.15 -10.89
C VAL A 15 7.00 2.61 -10.45
N TYR A 16 6.18 3.51 -10.99
CA TYR A 16 6.18 4.91 -10.58
C TYR A 16 5.85 5.06 -9.08
N ARG A 17 4.81 4.37 -8.59
CA ARG A 17 4.39 4.44 -7.19
C ARG A 17 5.40 3.84 -6.20
N LEU A 18 6.16 2.83 -6.63
CA LEU A 18 7.18 2.18 -5.79
C LEU A 18 8.48 2.96 -5.76
N PHE A 19 8.92 3.54 -6.88
CA PHE A 19 10.25 4.11 -7.02
C PHE A 19 10.29 5.64 -6.94
N PHE A 20 9.33 6.32 -7.57
CA PHE A 20 9.33 7.78 -7.75
C PHE A 20 8.35 8.53 -6.84
N HIS A 21 7.53 7.81 -6.07
CA HIS A 21 6.56 8.44 -5.19
C HIS A 21 7.22 9.05 -3.95
N PRO A 22 6.88 10.30 -3.57
CA PRO A 22 7.50 11.00 -2.44
C PRO A 22 7.34 10.24 -1.11
N LEU A 23 6.22 9.52 -0.93
CA LEU A 23 5.93 8.73 0.28
C LEU A 23 6.61 7.34 0.28
N ARG A 24 7.68 7.12 -0.51
CA ARG A 24 8.47 5.87 -0.52
C ARG A 24 9.28 5.64 0.75
N HIS A 25 9.72 6.74 1.39
CA HIS A 25 10.54 6.70 2.60
C HIS A 25 9.77 6.15 3.82
N ILE A 26 8.44 6.13 3.75
CA ILE A 26 7.60 5.67 4.85
C ILE A 26 7.51 4.14 4.80
N PRO A 27 7.90 3.45 5.89
CA PRO A 27 7.83 2.01 5.97
C PRO A 27 6.36 1.56 5.99
N GLY A 28 6.10 0.38 5.42
CA GLY A 28 4.74 -0.17 5.37
C GLY A 28 4.62 -1.41 4.50
N PRO A 29 3.52 -2.16 4.64
CA PRO A 29 3.30 -3.39 3.90
C PRO A 29 3.21 -3.14 2.39
N PHE A 30 3.82 -4.03 1.60
CA PHE A 30 3.85 -3.90 0.13
C PHE A 30 2.47 -3.73 -0.49
N ILE A 31 1.46 -4.39 0.06
CA ILE A 31 0.07 -4.32 -0.40
C ILE A 31 -0.48 -2.90 -0.22
N ALA A 32 -0.19 -2.24 0.90
CA ALA A 32 -0.61 -0.85 1.15
C ALA A 32 0.09 0.18 0.25
N LYS A 33 1.29 -0.14 -0.27
CA LYS A 33 1.99 0.72 -1.24
C LYS A 33 1.35 0.67 -2.64
N ILE A 34 0.75 -0.45 -3.00
CA ILE A 34 0.22 -0.70 -4.35
C ILE A 34 -1.29 -0.42 -4.41
N THR A 35 -2.05 -0.84 -3.39
CA THR A 35 -3.51 -0.76 -3.38
C THR A 35 -4.10 -0.26 -2.06
N LYS A 36 -5.25 0.43 -2.14
CA LYS A 36 -6.05 0.85 -0.98
C LYS A 36 -6.83 -0.32 -0.35
N LEU A 37 -6.82 -1.49 -0.99
CA LEU A 37 -7.52 -2.70 -0.51
C LEU A 37 -6.96 -3.25 0.81
N TYR A 38 -5.79 -2.80 1.26
CA TYR A 38 -5.22 -3.22 2.53
C TYR A 38 -6.09 -2.83 3.74
N GLY A 39 -6.68 -1.63 3.73
CA GLY A 39 -7.59 -1.17 4.79
C GLY A 39 -8.82 -2.07 4.93
N PRO A 40 -9.64 -2.25 3.88
CA PRO A 40 -10.80 -3.15 3.89
C PRO A 40 -10.43 -4.60 4.22
N TRP A 41 -9.29 -5.09 3.75
CA TRP A 41 -8.81 -6.45 4.06
C TRP A 41 -8.57 -6.63 5.56
N THR A 42 -7.94 -5.64 6.18
CA THR A 42 -7.71 -5.58 7.62
C THR A 42 -9.01 -5.38 8.40
N ALA A 43 -9.96 -4.62 7.82
CA ALA A 43 -11.28 -4.36 8.39
C ALA A 43 -12.22 -5.56 8.37
N ARG A 44 -12.03 -6.51 7.45
CA ARG A 44 -12.87 -7.72 7.36
C ARG A 44 -12.89 -8.53 8.66
N ASN A 45 -11.80 -8.52 9.42
CA ASN A 45 -11.72 -9.22 10.69
C ASN A 45 -12.24 -8.40 11.87
N GLY A 46 -12.75 -7.18 11.65
CA GLY A 46 -13.23 -6.27 12.71
C GLY A 46 -12.12 -5.76 13.65
N GLN A 47 -10.85 -6.06 13.35
CA GLN A 47 -9.71 -5.82 14.23
C GLN A 47 -8.73 -4.78 13.66
N MET A 48 -9.23 -3.76 12.93
CA MET A 48 -8.37 -2.72 12.33
C MET A 48 -7.42 -2.10 13.33
N HIS A 49 -7.90 -1.78 14.54
CA HIS A 49 -7.11 -1.15 15.58
C HIS A 49 -5.92 -2.03 16.03
N LEU A 50 -6.14 -3.34 16.17
CA LEU A 50 -5.07 -4.28 16.55
C LEU A 50 -4.02 -4.40 15.45
N GLU A 51 -4.46 -4.48 14.20
CA GLU A 51 -3.57 -4.57 13.06
C GLU A 51 -2.78 -3.26 12.84
N GLN A 52 -3.41 -2.10 13.00
CA GLN A 52 -2.72 -0.81 13.04
C GLN A 52 -1.67 -0.77 14.15
N THR A 53 -2.01 -1.25 15.35
CA THR A 53 -1.06 -1.31 16.48
C THR A 53 0.12 -2.24 16.18
N LYS A 54 -0.13 -3.41 15.56
CA LYS A 54 0.93 -4.32 15.10
C LYS A 54 1.82 -3.69 14.05
N LEU A 55 1.23 -2.95 13.11
CA LEU A 55 1.96 -2.24 12.07
C LEU A 55 2.85 -1.16 12.65
N ILE A 56 2.34 -0.34 13.56
CA ILE A 56 3.12 0.69 14.26
C ILE A 56 4.26 0.04 15.05
N LYS A 57 3.99 -1.08 15.74
CA LYS A 57 5.02 -1.84 16.45
C LYS A 57 6.10 -2.42 15.52
N LYS A 58 5.74 -2.78 14.28
CA LYS A 58 6.65 -3.41 13.31
C LYS A 58 7.44 -2.41 12.47
N TYR A 59 6.83 -1.29 12.08
CA TYR A 59 7.38 -0.34 11.12
C TYR A 59 7.71 1.03 11.75
N GLY A 60 7.28 1.30 12.99
CA GLY A 60 7.51 2.55 13.71
C GLY A 60 6.29 3.47 13.74
N ASN A 61 6.47 4.70 14.23
CA ASN A 61 5.40 5.65 14.48
C ASN A 61 4.54 6.03 13.25
N PHE A 62 5.07 5.85 12.04
CA PHE A 62 4.37 6.20 10.80
C PHE A 62 4.40 5.01 9.84
N VAL A 63 3.21 4.57 9.41
CA VAL A 63 3.07 3.42 8.52
C VAL A 63 2.16 3.77 7.37
N ARG A 64 2.61 3.51 6.14
CA ARG A 64 1.79 3.75 4.96
C ARG A 64 0.60 2.78 4.91
N VAL A 65 -0.62 3.30 5.04
CA VAL A 65 -1.87 2.51 5.04
C VAL A 65 -2.50 2.43 3.66
N ALA A 66 -2.21 3.38 2.76
CA ALA A 66 -2.62 3.34 1.36
C ALA A 66 -1.55 3.96 0.43
N PRO A 67 -1.70 3.85 -0.90
CA PRO A 67 -0.71 4.40 -1.82
C PRO A 67 -0.53 5.92 -1.64
N ASN A 68 -1.58 6.63 -1.23
CA ASN A 68 -1.56 8.08 -1.05
C ASN A 68 -1.89 8.49 0.40
N GLU A 69 -1.94 7.55 1.35
CA GLU A 69 -2.34 7.82 2.74
C GLU A 69 -1.32 7.18 3.70
N VAL A 70 -1.01 7.92 4.77
CA VAL A 70 -0.03 7.57 5.82
C VAL A 70 -0.66 7.66 7.20
#